data_AF-A0AA96CUP8-F1
#
_entry.id   AF-A0AA96CUP8-F1
#
_cell.length_a   1.000
_cell.length_b   1.000
_cell.length_c   1.000
_cell.angle_alpha   90.00
_cell.angle_beta   90.00
_cell.angle_gamma   90.00
#
_symmetry.space_group_name_H-M   'P 1'
#
loop_
_entity.id
_entity.type
_entity.pdbx_description
1 polymer ?
#
loop_
_entity_poly.entity_id
_entity_poly.type
_entity_poly.pdbx_seq_one_letter_code
_entity_poly.pdbx_strand_id
1 'polypeptide(L)'
;MSEKELLLEILSEIRDLKDKYLTLKSLVPKEISLSEVSRMVQKPNNTIRKYLLANFEPEVDFFKKGAKIIVKQDAVLRIRRHYAK
;
A
#
# COMPACT_ATOMS: atom_id res chain seq x y z
N MET A 1 9.76 -26.35 25.27
CA MET A 1 8.66 -26.07 24.34
C MET A 1 8.64 -27.19 23.32
N SER A 2 7.52 -27.89 23.18
CA SER A 2 7.33 -28.90 22.13
C SER A 2 7.19 -28.25 20.77
N GLU A 3 7.48 -28.99 19.69
CA GLU A 3 7.28 -28.50 18.31
C GLU A 3 5.84 -28.03 18.06
N LYS A 4 4.86 -28.70 18.70
CA LYS A 4 3.45 -28.33 18.63
C LYS A 4 3.18 -26.98 19.28
N GLU A 5 3.77 -26.71 20.43
CA GLU A 5 3.65 -25.42 21.12
C GLU A 5 4.27 -24.29 20.31
N LEU A 6 5.47 -24.52 19.75
CA LEU A 6 6.14 -23.56 18.87
C LEU A 6 5.32 -23.25 17.61
N LEU A 7 4.74 -24.28 16.99
CA LEU A 7 3.88 -24.10 15.82
C LEU A 7 2.63 -23.27 16.15
N LEU A 8 2.01 -23.50 17.31
CA LEU A 8 0.84 -22.75 17.74
C LEU A 8 1.17 -21.28 18.00
N GLU A 9 2.33 -21.00 18.59
CA GLU A 9 2.84 -19.65 18.83
C GLU A 9 3.04 -18.90 17.50
N ILE A 10 3.76 -19.50 16.55
CA ILE A 10 3.98 -18.93 15.21
C ILE A 10 2.66 -18.64 14.50
N LEU A 11 1.70 -19.58 14.53
CA LEU A 11 0.40 -19.39 13.89
C LEU A 11 -0.41 -18.27 14.54
N SER A 12 -0.30 -18.09 15.85
CA SER A 12 -0.93 -16.99 16.58
C SER A 12 -0.34 -15.65 16.15
N GLU A 13 0.99 -15.54 16.10
CA GLU A 13 1.65 -14.30 15.68
C GLU A 13 1.31 -13.93 14.22
N ILE A 14 1.27 -14.91 13.32
CA ILE A 14 0.88 -14.69 11.92
C ILE A 14 -0.56 -14.18 11.84
N ARG A 15 -1.47 -14.71 12.66
CA ARG A 15 -2.86 -14.26 12.71
C ARG A 15 -2.97 -12.82 13.19
N ASP A 16 -2.29 -12.48 14.27
CA ASP A 16 -2.27 -11.12 14.81
C ASP A 16 -1.70 -10.11 13.81
N LEU A 17 -0.63 -10.49 13.08
CA LEU A 17 -0.05 -9.66 12.02
C LEU A 17 -1.04 -9.45 10.86
N LYS A 18 -1.76 -10.51 10.47
CA LYS A 18 -2.78 -10.43 9.43
C LYS A 18 -3.91 -9.49 9.82
N ASP A 19 -4.40 -9.57 11.05
CA ASP A 19 -5.51 -8.73 11.51
C ASP A 19 -5.12 -7.26 11.59
N LYS A 20 -3.90 -6.98 12.08
CA LYS A 20 -3.30 -5.63 12.04
C LYS A 20 -3.18 -5.11 10.60
N TYR A 21 -2.70 -5.94 9.67
CA TYR A 21 -2.59 -5.57 8.25
C TYR A 21 -3.96 -5.26 7.62
N LEU A 22 -4.98 -6.09 7.86
CA LEU A 22 -6.33 -5.88 7.33
C LEU A 22 -6.95 -4.59 7.88
N THR A 23 -6.72 -4.30 9.15
CA THR A 23 -7.15 -3.05 9.78
C THR A 23 -6.48 -1.84 9.15
N LEU A 24 -5.15 -1.88 8.95
CA LEU A 24 -4.44 -0.79 8.28
C LEU A 24 -4.86 -0.61 6.82
N LYS A 25 -5.13 -1.72 6.13
CA LYS A 25 -5.61 -1.70 4.75
C LYS A 25 -6.97 -1.02 4.66
N SER A 26 -7.91 -1.31 5.56
CA SER A 26 -9.25 -0.72 5.55
C SER A 26 -9.27 0.80 5.72
N LEU A 27 -8.25 1.40 6.34
CA LEU A 27 -8.10 2.85 6.51
C LEU A 27 -7.71 3.58 5.22
N VAL A 28 -7.24 2.86 4.20
CA VAL A 28 -6.87 3.44 2.90
C VAL A 28 -7.96 3.10 1.89
N PRO A 29 -8.47 4.07 1.11
CA PRO A 29 -9.42 3.77 0.04
C PRO A 29 -8.87 2.75 -0.97
N LYS A 30 -9.77 1.94 -1.57
CA LYS A 30 -9.39 0.95 -2.62
C LYS A 30 -8.68 1.61 -3.81
N GLU A 31 -9.08 2.82 -4.13
CA GLU A 31 -8.57 3.64 -5.21
C GLU A 31 -8.49 5.08 -4.75
N ILE A 32 -7.44 5.79 -5.15
CA ILE A 32 -7.22 7.18 -4.76
C ILE A 32 -6.49 7.91 -5.89
N SER A 33 -6.72 9.22 -6.03
CA SER A 33 -6.04 9.98 -7.09
C SER A 33 -4.56 10.19 -6.75
N LEU A 34 -3.72 10.30 -7.78
CA LEU A 34 -2.30 10.65 -7.62
C LEU A 34 -2.12 11.95 -6.82
N SER A 35 -3.00 12.94 -7.02
CA SER A 35 -2.99 14.21 -6.28
C SER A 35 -3.24 14.03 -4.79
N GLU A 36 -4.09 13.10 -4.40
CA GLU A 36 -4.32 12.77 -2.99
C GLU A 36 -3.12 12.01 -2.41
N VAL A 37 -2.55 11.05 -3.15
CA VAL A 37 -1.31 10.36 -2.73
C VAL A 37 -0.18 11.37 -2.50
N SER A 38 -0.01 12.32 -3.42
CA SER A 38 0.97 13.41 -3.32
C SER A 38 0.78 14.22 -2.04
N ARG A 39 -0.45 14.58 -1.68
CA ARG A 39 -0.76 15.26 -0.41
C ARG A 39 -0.44 14.39 0.80
N MET A 40 -0.80 13.10 0.76
CA MET A 40 -0.58 12.17 1.88
C MET A 40 0.90 11.97 2.22
N VAL A 41 1.79 11.93 1.22
CA VAL A 41 3.24 11.71 1.43
C VAL A 41 4.07 12.98 1.31
N GLN A 42 3.44 14.14 1.12
CA GLN A 42 4.08 15.45 0.99
C GLN A 42 5.20 15.48 -0.08
N LYS A 43 4.93 14.88 -1.25
CA LYS A 43 5.84 14.92 -2.40
C LYS A 43 5.13 15.44 -3.64
N PRO A 44 5.82 16.13 -4.56
CA PRO A 44 5.20 16.62 -5.80
C PRO A 44 4.59 15.50 -6.64
N ASN A 45 3.47 15.79 -7.33
CA ASN A 45 2.80 14.85 -8.25
C ASN A 45 3.78 14.21 -9.25
N ASN A 46 4.71 15.00 -9.81
CA ASN A 46 5.67 14.51 -10.80
C ASN A 46 6.63 13.46 -10.19
N THR A 47 7.01 13.63 -8.92
CA THR A 47 7.85 12.66 -8.20
C THR A 47 7.12 11.34 -8.03
N ILE A 48 5.87 11.37 -7.55
CA ILE A 48 5.07 10.15 -7.38
C ILE A 48 4.76 9.50 -8.73
N ARG A 49 4.49 10.28 -9.77
CA ARG A 49 4.30 9.78 -11.13
C ARG A 49 5.53 9.05 -11.66
N LYS A 50 6.72 9.63 -11.52
CA LYS A 50 7.98 8.99 -11.93
C LYS A 50 8.21 7.70 -11.15
N TYR A 51 7.93 7.70 -9.86
CA TYR A 51 8.05 6.52 -9.01
C TYR A 51 7.08 5.41 -9.42
N LEU A 52 5.81 5.75 -9.72
CA LEU A 52 4.82 4.81 -10.26
C LEU A 52 5.31 4.16 -11.55
N LEU A 53 5.70 4.97 -12.54
CA LEU A 53 6.15 4.49 -13.85
C LEU A 53 7.38 3.59 -13.78
N ALA A 54 8.21 3.72 -12.75
CA ALA A 54 9.45 2.94 -12.61
C ALA A 54 9.29 1.66 -11.76
N ASN A 55 8.22 1.53 -10.95
CA ASN A 55 8.14 0.48 -9.91
C ASN A 55 6.81 -0.29 -9.85
N PHE A 56 5.85 0.08 -10.71
CA PHE A 56 4.48 -0.42 -10.66
C PHE A 56 3.97 -0.68 -12.07
N GLU A 57 3.03 -1.63 -12.17
CA GLU A 57 2.46 -2.06 -13.44
C GLU A 57 1.23 -1.20 -13.81
N PRO A 58 1.22 -0.52 -14.97
CA PRO A 58 0.04 0.18 -15.46
C PRO A 58 -1.18 -0.76 -15.60
N GLU A 59 -2.39 -0.23 -15.42
CA GLU A 59 -3.68 -0.94 -15.42
C GLU A 59 -3.86 -1.96 -14.27
N VAL A 60 -2.77 -2.44 -13.67
CA VAL A 60 -2.78 -3.32 -12.49
C VAL A 60 -2.69 -2.50 -11.21
N ASP A 61 -1.67 -1.66 -11.05
CA ASP A 61 -1.39 -0.90 -9.83
C ASP A 61 -1.90 0.54 -9.89
N PHE A 62 -1.94 1.11 -11.10
CA PHE A 62 -2.46 2.45 -11.35
C PHE A 62 -2.97 2.55 -12.79
N PHE A 63 -3.97 3.39 -13.03
CA PHE A 63 -4.57 3.58 -14.35
C PHE A 63 -5.00 5.02 -14.56
N LYS A 64 -5.28 5.40 -15.81
CA LYS A 64 -5.86 6.71 -16.12
C LYS A 64 -7.39 6.64 -16.11
N LYS A 65 -8.02 7.58 -15.42
CA LYS A 65 -9.48 7.81 -15.46
C LYS A 65 -9.73 9.26 -15.87
N GLY A 66 -9.97 9.47 -17.16
CA GLY A 66 -9.99 10.80 -17.77
C GLY A 66 -8.63 11.49 -17.64
N ALA A 67 -8.60 12.72 -17.12
CA ALA A 67 -7.37 13.48 -16.90
C ALA A 67 -6.62 13.10 -15.61
N LYS A 68 -7.16 12.19 -14.79
CA LYS A 68 -6.57 11.81 -13.49
C LYS A 68 -5.86 10.47 -13.58
N ILE A 69 -4.77 10.33 -12.84
CA ILE A 69 -4.15 9.04 -12.54
C ILE A 69 -4.76 8.54 -11.23
N ILE A 70 -5.31 7.33 -11.26
CA ILE A 70 -5.87 6.61 -10.12
C ILE A 70 -4.86 5.54 -9.71
N VAL A 71 -4.58 5.46 -8.41
CA VAL A 71 -3.62 4.54 -7.80
C VAL A 71 -4.40 3.58 -6.92
N LYS A 72 -4.17 2.26 -7.07
CA LYS A 72 -4.81 1.25 -6.23
C LYS A 72 -4.17 1.22 -4.84
N GLN A 73 -4.97 0.82 -3.86
CA GLN A 73 -4.63 0.78 -2.44
C GLN A 73 -3.25 0.17 -2.12
N ASP A 74 -2.93 -0.99 -2.70
CA ASP A 74 -1.66 -1.68 -2.43
C ASP A 74 -0.45 -0.87 -2.94
N ALA A 75 -0.59 -0.20 -4.08
CA ALA A 75 0.42 0.72 -4.58
C ALA A 75 0.57 1.95 -3.67
N VAL A 76 -0.54 2.50 -3.17
CA VAL A 76 -0.52 3.61 -2.19
C VAL A 76 0.24 3.22 -0.93
N LEU A 77 0.00 2.03 -0.37
CA LEU A 77 0.69 1.54 0.82
C LEU A 77 2.21 1.42 0.60
N ARG A 78 2.62 0.92 -0.58
CA ARG A 78 4.04 0.86 -0.96
C ARG A 78 4.66 2.24 -1.11
N ILE A 79 3.96 3.18 -1.74
CA ILE A 79 4.40 4.58 -1.88
C ILE A 79 4.56 5.25 -0.51
N ARG A 80 3.58 5.07 0.38
CA ARG A 80 3.65 5.59 1.76
C ARG A 80 4.86 5.03 2.49
N ARG A 81 5.10 3.72 2.42
CA ARG A 81 6.28 3.09 3.04
C ARG A 81 7.60 3.66 2.53
N HIS A 82 7.66 4.00 1.25
CA HIS A 82 8.87 4.56 0.64
C HIS A 82 9.13 6.02 1.05
N TYR A 83 8.09 6.85 1.14
CA TYR A 83 8.23 8.31 1.32
C TYR A 83 7.87 8.86 2.70
N ALA A 84 7.00 8.20 3.47
CA ALA A 84 6.48 8.70 4.75
C ALA A 84 7.39 8.31 5.94
N LYS A 85 8.71 8.45 5.77
CA LYS A 85 9.67 8.32 6.88
C LYS A 85 9.48 9.44 7.89
#